data_AF-A0A9E5LU51-F1
#
_entry.id   AF-A0A9E5LU51-F1
#
_cell.length_a   1.000
_cell.length_b   1.000
_cell.length_c   1.000
_cell.angle_alpha   90.00
_cell.angle_beta   90.00
_cell.angle_gamma   90.00
#
_symmetry.space_group_name_H-M   'P 1'
#
loop_
_entity.id
_entity.type
_entity.pdbx_description
1 polymer ?
#
loop_
_entity_poly.entity_id
_entity_poly.type
_entity_poly.pdbx_seq_one_letter_code
_entity_poly.pdbx_strand_id
1 'polypeptide(L)'
;MGKEVRRAEPIPTDRPKDTVEMGGWQALLDRLNFSCGTIDGHFAKRSRRAVTQFQIHRGLATTGELDIETRLNLGKPGDAYVDYIVTAEDLARVVPRPKGYLEMSKMAALDYHDSWEMLAEKSHSTPAF
;
A
#
# COMPACT_ATOMS: atom_id res chain seq x y z
N MET A 1 29.90 -37.74 21.84
CA MET A 1 29.16 -36.50 22.19
C MET A 1 29.07 -35.64 20.93
N GLY A 2 27.95 -35.71 20.21
CA GLY A 2 27.80 -35.00 18.93
C GLY A 2 27.78 -33.50 19.16
N LYS A 3 28.61 -32.75 18.43
CA LYS A 3 28.50 -31.29 18.39
C LYS A 3 27.14 -30.95 17.80
N GLU A 4 26.25 -30.38 18.60
CA GLU A 4 25.08 -29.69 18.08
C GLU A 4 25.57 -28.64 17.10
N VAL A 5 25.38 -28.90 15.82
CA VAL A 5 25.49 -27.88 14.79
C VAL A 5 24.38 -26.90 15.13
N ARG A 6 24.74 -25.73 15.67
CA ARG A 6 23.83 -24.59 15.75
C ARG A 6 23.39 -24.30 14.32
N ARG A 7 22.23 -24.86 13.91
CA ARG A 7 21.59 -24.44 12.67
C ARG A 7 21.45 -22.94 12.79
N ALA A 8 22.03 -22.21 11.83
CA ALA A 8 21.79 -20.77 11.72
C ALA A 8 20.28 -20.55 11.86
N GLU A 9 19.87 -19.65 12.74
CA GLU A 9 18.45 -19.35 12.88
C GLU A 9 17.91 -19.01 11.48
N PRO A 10 16.77 -19.59 11.07
CA PRO A 10 16.19 -19.27 9.78
C PRO A 10 15.98 -17.77 9.74
N ILE A 11 16.59 -17.11 8.75
CA ILE A 11 16.29 -15.71 8.47
C ILE A 11 14.77 -15.61 8.36
N PRO A 12 14.08 -14.72 9.09
CA PRO A 12 12.66 -14.50 8.92
C PRO A 12 12.38 -14.23 7.45
N THR A 13 11.87 -15.25 6.77
CA THR A 13 11.51 -15.16 5.36
C THR A 13 10.07 -14.73 5.31
N ASP A 14 9.77 -13.58 5.92
CA ASP A 14 8.41 -13.06 6.13
C ASP A 14 7.77 -12.73 4.78
N ARG A 15 7.41 -13.77 4.03
CA ARG A 15 6.51 -13.69 2.91
C ARG A 15 5.12 -13.43 3.49
N PRO A 16 4.34 -12.55 2.86
CA PRO A 16 2.93 -12.42 3.23
C PRO A 16 2.23 -13.79 3.15
N LYS A 17 1.53 -14.16 4.21
CA LYS A 17 0.81 -15.43 4.35
C LYS A 17 -0.62 -15.34 3.82
N ASP A 18 -1.20 -14.15 3.85
CA ASP A 18 -2.55 -13.85 3.41
C ASP A 18 -2.62 -12.46 2.74
N THR A 19 -3.84 -12.07 2.37
CA THR A 19 -4.12 -10.78 1.73
C THR A 19 -3.90 -9.60 2.67
N VAL A 20 -4.10 -9.76 3.98
CA VAL A 20 -3.91 -8.69 4.96
C VAL A 20 -2.42 -8.40 5.12
N GLU A 21 -1.59 -9.42 5.32
CA GLU A 21 -0.14 -9.25 5.36
C GLU A 21 0.38 -8.67 4.03
N MET A 22 -0.17 -9.09 2.88
CA MET A 22 0.19 -8.51 1.57
C MET A 22 -0.21 -7.02 1.46
N GLY A 23 -1.36 -6.64 2.01
CA GLY A 23 -1.80 -5.24 2.10
C GLY A 23 -0.80 -4.38 2.88
N GLY A 24 -0.23 -4.92 3.96
CA GLY A 24 0.84 -4.25 4.71
C GLY A 24 2.10 -4.01 3.88
N TRP A 25 2.49 -4.96 3.02
CA TRP A 25 3.60 -4.78 2.08
C TRP A 25 3.30 -3.75 0.98
N GLN A 26 2.07 -3.76 0.43
CA GLN A 26 1.60 -2.76 -0.52
C GLN A 26 1.60 -1.35 0.11
N ALA A 27 1.10 -1.21 1.34
CA ALA A 27 1.11 0.04 2.09
C ALA A 27 2.53 0.54 2.39
N LEU A 28 3.48 -0.36 2.68
CA LEU A 28 4.88 0.01 2.87
C LEU A 28 5.52 0.50 1.56
N LEU A 29 5.27 -0.17 0.43
CA LEU A 29 5.70 0.29 -0.89
C LEU A 29 5.15 1.69 -1.20
N ASP A 30 3.85 1.89 -0.97
CA ASP A 30 3.17 3.16 -1.21
C ASP A 30 3.75 4.30 -0.35
N ARG A 31 3.99 4.04 0.95
CA ARG A 31 4.66 4.99 1.86
C ARG A 31 6.08 5.35 1.43
N LEU A 32 6.75 4.46 0.72
CA LEU A 32 8.07 4.69 0.12
C LEU A 32 7.99 5.35 -1.27
N ASN A 33 6.80 5.81 -1.69
CA ASN A 33 6.50 6.42 -2.98
C ASN A 33 6.62 5.46 -4.19
N PHE A 34 6.53 4.15 -3.95
CA PHE A 34 6.41 3.14 -5.00
C PHE A 34 4.95 2.70 -5.12
N SER A 35 4.14 3.49 -5.80
CA SER A 35 2.70 3.22 -5.93
C SER A 35 2.43 1.83 -6.51
N CYS A 36 1.78 0.99 -5.72
CA CYS A 36 1.36 -0.37 -6.09
C CYS A 36 -0.03 -0.43 -6.70
N GLY A 37 -0.65 0.73 -6.98
CA GLY A 37 -2.07 0.84 -7.29
C GLY A 37 -2.91 0.86 -6.01
N THR A 38 -4.07 0.21 -6.05
CA THR A 38 -4.93 0.04 -4.89
C THR A 38 -4.26 -0.92 -3.89
N ILE A 39 -4.30 -0.56 -2.61
CA ILE A 39 -3.90 -1.44 -1.51
C ILE A 39 -5.09 -2.37 -1.24
N ASP A 40 -4.98 -3.62 -1.64
CA ASP A 40 -6.06 -4.61 -1.64
C ASP A 40 -5.59 -6.04 -1.30
N GLY A 41 -4.31 -6.22 -0.97
CA GLY A 41 -3.70 -7.51 -0.72
C GLY A 41 -3.53 -8.39 -1.97
N HIS A 42 -3.96 -7.95 -3.15
CA HIS A 42 -3.83 -8.68 -4.40
C HIS A 42 -2.54 -8.31 -5.14
N PHE A 43 -1.57 -9.22 -5.13
CA PHE A 43 -0.28 -9.02 -5.78
C PHE A 43 -0.35 -9.22 -7.31
N ALA A 44 -0.78 -8.16 -8.00
CA ALA A 44 -0.99 -8.13 -9.44
C ALA A 44 0.06 -7.27 -10.18
N LYS A 45 -0.24 -6.90 -11.43
CA LYS A 45 0.67 -6.16 -12.33
C LYS A 45 1.20 -4.86 -11.72
N ARG A 46 0.37 -4.11 -11.00
CA ARG A 46 0.77 -2.82 -10.40
C ARG A 46 1.70 -3.02 -9.20
N SER A 47 1.42 -3.97 -8.31
CA SER A 47 2.30 -4.32 -7.20
C SER A 47 3.66 -4.86 -7.69
N ARG A 48 3.67 -5.75 -8.70
CA ARG A 48 4.93 -6.22 -9.32
C ARG A 48 5.75 -5.06 -9.88
N ARG A 49 5.10 -4.13 -10.58
CA ARG A 49 5.77 -2.94 -11.11
C ARG A 49 6.37 -2.07 -10.01
N ALA A 50 5.64 -1.84 -8.91
CA ALA A 50 6.16 -1.11 -7.76
C ALA A 50 7.41 -1.77 -7.18
N VAL A 51 7.38 -3.10 -7.00
CA VAL A 51 8.53 -3.88 -6.55
C VAL A 51 9.70 -3.78 -7.51
N THR A 52 9.47 -3.91 -8.83
CA THR A 52 10.52 -3.74 -9.84
C THR A 52 11.16 -2.36 -9.74
N GLN A 53 10.39 -1.29 -9.58
CA GLN A 53 10.94 0.06 -9.44
C GLN A 53 11.72 0.23 -8.15
N PHE A 54 11.25 -0.35 -7.05
CA PHE A 54 11.98 -0.39 -5.79
C PHE A 54 13.33 -1.11 -5.94
N GLN A 55 13.33 -2.29 -6.56
CA GLN A 55 14.54 -3.07 -6.83
C GLN A 55 15.55 -2.29 -7.68
N ILE A 56 15.09 -1.65 -8.77
CA ILE A 56 15.93 -0.77 -9.59
C ILE A 56 16.52 0.36 -8.74
N HIS A 57 15.69 1.04 -7.96
CA HIS A 57 16.12 2.16 -7.11
C HIS A 57 17.16 1.73 -6.05
N ARG A 58 17.06 0.50 -5.55
CA ARG A 58 17.97 -0.07 -4.56
C ARG A 58 19.18 -0.81 -5.15
N GLY A 59 19.26 -0.95 -6.48
CA GLY A 59 20.33 -1.69 -7.15
C GLY A 59 20.26 -3.20 -6.94
N LEU A 60 19.07 -3.75 -6.71
CA LEU A 60 18.82 -5.18 -6.53
C LEU A 60 18.53 -5.88 -7.85
N ALA A 61 18.51 -7.22 -7.84
CA ALA A 61 18.01 -7.99 -8.97
C ALA A 61 16.53 -7.63 -9.25
N THR A 62 16.21 -7.31 -10.51
CA THR A 62 14.88 -6.83 -10.91
C THR A 62 13.91 -7.99 -11.18
N THR A 63 13.57 -8.74 -10.13
CA THR A 63 12.67 -9.90 -10.23
C THR A 63 11.19 -9.50 -10.33
N GLY A 64 10.82 -8.32 -9.82
CA GLY A 64 9.43 -7.89 -9.66
C GLY A 64 8.66 -8.62 -8.56
N GLU A 65 9.34 -9.44 -7.77
CA GLU A 65 8.76 -10.24 -6.69
C GLU A 65 9.26 -9.77 -5.32
N LEU A 66 8.45 -9.93 -4.28
CA LEU A 66 8.88 -9.71 -2.89
C LEU A 66 9.79 -10.87 -2.41
N ASP A 67 10.90 -11.10 -3.11
CA ASP A 67 11.91 -12.07 -2.75
C ASP A 67 12.67 -11.68 -1.46
N ILE A 68 13.51 -12.58 -0.96
CA ILE A 68 14.18 -12.41 0.34
C ILE A 68 15.01 -11.12 0.36
N GLU A 69 15.79 -10.86 -0.69
CA GLU A 69 16.64 -9.67 -0.76
C GLU A 69 15.80 -8.38 -0.81
N THR A 70 14.72 -8.39 -1.58
CA THR A 70 13.77 -7.28 -1.65
C THR A 70 13.14 -7.00 -0.30
N ARG A 71 12.63 -8.02 0.39
CA ARG A 71 12.00 -7.87 1.71
C ARG A 71 12.97 -7.34 2.77
N LEU A 72 14.21 -7.83 2.78
CA LEU A 72 15.24 -7.35 3.69
C LEU A 72 15.56 -5.86 3.47
N ASN A 73 15.58 -5.41 2.21
CA ASN A 73 15.86 -4.01 1.87
C ASN A 73 14.64 -3.09 2.03
N LEU A 74 13.42 -3.62 1.88
CA LEU A 74 12.19 -2.86 2.06
C LEU A 74 11.88 -2.63 3.55
N GLY A 75 12.23 -3.60 4.40
CA GLY A 75 11.99 -3.59 5.83
C GLY A 75 10.72 -4.36 6.22
N LYS A 76 10.33 -4.25 7.49
CA LYS A 76 9.14 -4.94 8.02
C LYS A 76 7.89 -4.10 7.72
N PRO A 77 6.86 -4.66 7.06
CA PRO A 77 5.58 -3.97 6.91
C PRO A 77 4.95 -3.74 8.29
N GLY A 78 4.29 -2.60 8.44
CA GLY A 78 3.39 -2.36 9.58
C GLY A 78 2.06 -3.08 9.38
N ASP A 79 1.13 -2.83 10.30
CA ASP A 79 -0.24 -3.30 10.15
C ASP A 79 -0.87 -2.72 8.88
N ALA A 80 -1.64 -3.54 8.16
CA ALA A 80 -2.34 -3.10 6.95
C ALA A 80 -3.50 -2.15 7.26
N TYR A 81 -4.00 -2.19 8.50
CA TYR A 81 -5.15 -1.43 8.97
C TYR A 81 -4.76 -0.46 10.06
N VAL A 82 -5.49 0.65 10.12
CA VAL A 82 -5.41 1.64 11.19
C VAL A 82 -6.82 2.10 11.54
N ASP A 83 -7.08 2.33 12.82
CA ASP A 83 -8.30 2.97 13.24
C ASP A 83 -8.27 4.45 12.83
N TYR A 84 -9.32 4.90 12.16
CA TYR A 84 -9.45 6.28 11.71
C TYR A 84 -10.79 6.87 12.17
N ILE A 85 -10.72 7.95 12.95
CA ILE A 85 -11.89 8.71 13.35
C ILE A 85 -12.11 9.82 12.33
N VAL A 86 -13.21 9.74 11.59
CA VAL A 86 -13.63 10.78 10.65
C VAL A 86 -13.93 12.07 11.40
N THR A 87 -13.26 13.15 11.03
CA THR A 87 -13.40 14.45 11.71
C THR A 87 -14.45 15.35 11.04
N ALA A 88 -14.76 16.49 11.66
CA ALA A 88 -15.63 17.49 11.04
C ALA A 88 -14.97 18.11 9.80
N GLU A 89 -13.66 18.29 9.80
CA GLU A 89 -12.87 18.81 8.68
C GLU A 89 -12.88 17.85 7.48
N ASP A 90 -12.81 16.55 7.74
CA ASP A 90 -12.98 15.52 6.72
C ASP A 90 -14.35 15.65 6.03
N LEU A 91 -15.42 15.71 6.83
CA LEU A 91 -16.78 15.83 6.31
C LEU A 91 -17.03 17.16 5.59
N ALA A 92 -16.34 18.23 5.98
CA ALA A 92 -16.42 19.52 5.29
C ALA A 92 -15.90 19.46 3.84
N ARG A 93 -15.06 18.47 3.51
CA ARG A 93 -14.59 18.20 2.14
C ARG A 93 -15.52 17.27 1.35
N VAL A 94 -16.59 16.76 1.94
CA VAL A 94 -17.59 15.97 1.21
C VAL A 94 -18.65 16.92 0.65
N VAL A 95 -18.59 17.15 -0.65
CA VAL A 95 -19.44 18.12 -1.37
C VAL A 95 -20.32 17.42 -2.42
N PRO A 96 -21.51 17.95 -2.74
CA PRO A 96 -22.34 17.38 -3.80
C PRO A 96 -21.61 17.28 -5.15
N ARG A 97 -21.85 16.19 -5.89
CA ARG A 97 -21.22 15.96 -7.19
C ARG A 97 -21.65 17.03 -8.21
N PRO A 98 -20.72 17.82 -8.79
CA PRO A 98 -21.06 18.81 -9.81
C PRO A 98 -21.55 18.13 -11.09
N LYS A 99 -22.46 18.78 -11.81
CA LYS A 99 -23.00 18.27 -13.07
C LYS A 99 -22.25 18.86 -14.27
N GLY A 100 -21.37 18.05 -14.85
CA GLY A 100 -20.64 18.39 -16.07
C GLY A 100 -19.47 19.36 -15.84
N TYR A 101 -18.70 19.56 -16.91
CA TYR A 101 -17.41 20.27 -16.84
C TYR A 101 -17.54 21.76 -16.50
N LEU A 102 -18.65 22.41 -16.87
CA LEU A 102 -18.85 23.83 -16.57
C LEU A 102 -18.95 24.07 -15.06
N GLU A 103 -19.75 23.27 -14.36
CA GLU A 103 -19.88 23.40 -12.90
C GLU A 103 -18.60 22.97 -12.20
N MET A 104 -17.94 21.90 -12.68
CA MET A 104 -16.60 21.52 -12.20
C MET A 104 -15.58 22.65 -12.32
N SER A 105 -15.58 23.41 -13.42
CA SER A 105 -14.63 24.50 -13.66
C SER A 105 -14.80 25.71 -12.73
N LYS A 106 -15.97 25.85 -12.10
CA LYS A 106 -16.24 26.95 -11.15
C LYS A 106 -15.84 26.61 -9.72
N MET A 107 -15.56 25.34 -9.43
CA MET A 107 -15.20 24.89 -8.09
C MET A 107 -13.75 25.23 -7.78
N ALA A 108 -13.47 25.53 -6.51
CA ALA A 108 -12.10 25.77 -6.04
C ALA A 108 -11.27 24.46 -6.05
N ALA A 109 -11.92 23.32 -5.79
CA ALA A 109 -11.32 21.99 -5.84
C ALA A 109 -12.37 20.94 -6.24
N LEU A 110 -11.93 19.87 -6.90
CA LEU A 110 -12.72 18.66 -7.09
C LEU A 110 -12.53 17.75 -5.87
N ASP A 111 -13.12 18.16 -4.77
CA ASP A 111 -13.16 17.40 -3.52
C ASP A 111 -14.09 16.16 -3.64
N TYR A 112 -14.32 15.47 -2.53
CA TYR A 112 -14.99 14.16 -2.50
C TYR A 112 -16.52 14.29 -2.52
N HIS A 113 -17.21 13.25 -2.96
CA HIS A 113 -18.68 13.22 -3.05
C HIS A 113 -19.34 12.23 -2.09
N ASP A 114 -18.54 11.44 -1.40
CA ASP A 114 -18.95 10.53 -0.35
C ASP A 114 -17.80 10.35 0.67
N SER A 115 -18.12 10.05 1.92
CA SER A 115 -17.11 9.85 2.97
C SER A 115 -16.20 8.63 2.69
N TRP A 116 -16.72 7.58 2.04
CA TRP A 116 -15.91 6.44 1.64
C TRP A 116 -14.98 6.76 0.48
N GLU A 117 -15.38 7.62 -0.46
CA GLU A 117 -14.49 8.11 -1.53
C GLU A 117 -13.31 8.87 -0.91
N MET A 118 -13.59 9.76 0.04
CA MET A 118 -12.55 10.46 0.80
C MET A 118 -11.60 9.50 1.52
N LEU A 119 -12.12 8.50 2.23
CA LEU A 119 -11.28 7.54 2.95
C LEU A 119 -10.49 6.64 2.00
N ALA A 120 -11.08 6.22 0.89
CA ALA A 120 -10.42 5.43 -0.15
C ALA A 120 -9.24 6.20 -0.76
N GLU A 121 -9.44 7.46 -1.12
CA GLU A 121 -8.37 8.33 -1.63
C GLU A 121 -7.31 8.60 -0.57
N LYS A 122 -7.68 8.79 0.70
CA LYS A 122 -6.72 9.02 1.80
C LYS A 122 -5.86 7.80 2.11
N SER A 123 -6.42 6.60 1.97
CA SER A 123 -5.76 5.33 2.31
C SER A 123 -5.19 4.60 1.10
N HIS A 124 -5.45 5.09 -0.12
CA HIS A 124 -5.18 4.41 -1.39
C HIS A 124 -5.75 2.97 -1.45
N SER A 125 -6.83 2.71 -0.70
CA SER A 125 -7.53 1.42 -0.59
C SER A 125 -8.97 1.56 -1.12
N THR A 126 -9.73 0.46 -1.09
CA THR A 126 -11.17 0.47 -1.37
C THR A 126 -11.95 0.01 -0.15
N PRO A 127 -13.23 0.40 0.01
CA PRO A 127 -14.05 -0.04 1.14
C PRO A 127 -14.28 -1.56 1.23
N ALA A 128 -13.92 -2.32 0.19
CA ALA A 128 -14.07 -3.77 0.15
C ALA A 128 -12.90 -4.54 0.78
N PHE A 129 -11.77 -3.86 1.07
CA PHE A 129 -10.55 -4.44 1.64
C PHE A 129 -10.25 -3.83 3.01
#